data_AF-A0A511DRT6-F1
#
_entry.id   AF-A0A511DRT6-F1
#
_cell.length_a   1.000
_cell.length_b   1.000
_cell.length_c   1.000
_cell.angle_alpha   90.00
_cell.angle_beta   90.00
_cell.angle_gamma   90.00
#
_symmetry.space_group_name_H-M   'P 1'
#
loop_
_entity.id
_entity.type
_entity.pdbx_description
1 polymer ?
#
loop_
_entity_poly.entity_id
_entity_poly.type
_entity_poly.pdbx_seq_one_letter_code
_entity_poly.pdbx_strand_id
1 'polypeptide(L)'
;MASYFIMSPAMNADEVEKVIARSDKMNEEVSEEHPNDVSKYQANARAFLQSLEMYSNKIQLGPEYQEELQDLQDRVENPLTTPSAKLITHLKDGSLEEYAIKRAKRYQQSALQSIRPFKGFESNAELTANDLEKELFKGSWEPGKAKDKK
;
A
#
# COMPACT_ATOMS: atom_id res chain seq x y z
N MET A 1 -0.89 7.01 -9.34
CA MET A 1 0.50 6.71 -9.73
C MET A 1 0.60 5.83 -10.97
N ALA A 2 0.10 4.59 -10.99
CA ALA A 2 0.24 3.71 -12.17
C ALA A 2 -0.30 4.33 -13.47
N SER A 3 -1.48 4.97 -13.42
CA SER A 3 -2.07 5.69 -14.55
C SER A 3 -1.20 6.83 -15.08
N TYR A 4 -0.50 7.54 -14.20
CA TYR A 4 0.43 8.61 -14.57
C TYR A 4 1.57 8.07 -15.43
N PHE A 5 2.18 6.94 -15.05
CA PHE A 5 3.28 6.34 -15.82
C PHE A 5 2.82 5.76 -17.16
N ILE A 6 1.62 5.16 -17.23
CA ILE A 6 1.04 4.66 -18.50
C ILE A 6 0.79 5.81 -19.48
N MET A 7 0.34 6.96 -18.97
CA MET A 7 0.02 8.13 -19.78
C MET A 7 1.22 9.06 -20.02
N SER A 8 2.36 8.76 -19.41
CA SER A 8 3.60 9.53 -19.61
C SER A 8 4.26 9.11 -20.92
N PRO A 9 4.98 10.03 -21.60
CA PRO A 9 5.73 9.69 -22.79
C PRO A 9 6.68 8.52 -22.55
N ALA A 10 6.80 7.64 -23.55
CA ALA A 10 7.75 6.52 -23.49
C ALA A 10 9.19 7.05 -23.44
N MET A 11 10.03 6.35 -22.67
CA MET A 11 11.46 6.62 -22.59
C MET A 11 12.19 6.09 -23.82
N ASN A 12 13.29 6.73 -24.21
CA ASN A 12 14.14 6.19 -25.26
C ASN A 12 14.78 4.87 -24.81
N ALA A 13 14.79 3.87 -25.68
CA ALA A 13 15.21 2.51 -25.34
C ALA A 13 16.66 2.43 -24.82
N ASP A 14 17.52 3.32 -25.27
CA ASP A 14 18.94 3.43 -24.87
C ASP A 14 19.15 4.07 -23.49
N GLU A 15 18.12 4.70 -22.93
CA GLU A 15 18.15 5.33 -21.61
C GLU A 15 17.53 4.43 -20.52
N VAL A 16 16.69 3.47 -20.90
CA VAL A 16 15.91 2.62 -19.97
C VAL A 16 16.80 1.95 -18.93
N GLU A 17 17.81 1.19 -19.35
CA GLU A 17 18.71 0.45 -18.45
C GLU A 17 19.43 1.37 -17.45
N LYS A 18 19.86 2.55 -17.92
CA LYS A 18 20.54 3.53 -17.07
C LYS A 18 19.60 4.11 -16.00
N VAL A 19 18.34 4.38 -16.37
CA VAL A 19 17.35 4.89 -15.43
C VAL A 19 16.94 3.82 -14.42
N ILE A 20 16.77 2.57 -14.85
CA ILE A 20 16.47 1.45 -13.94
C ILE A 20 17.59 1.30 -12.90
N ALA A 21 18.84 1.17 -13.34
CA ALA A 21 19.98 1.01 -12.43
C ALA A 21 20.12 2.19 -11.45
N ARG A 22 19.86 3.42 -11.90
CA ARG A 22 19.82 4.59 -11.01
C ARG A 22 18.66 4.51 -10.02
N SER A 23 17.49 4.08 -10.46
CA SER A 23 16.29 3.99 -9.63
C SER A 23 16.43 2.91 -8.56
N ASP A 24 17.04 1.78 -8.89
CA ASP A 24 17.35 0.72 -7.92
C ASP A 24 18.28 1.24 -6.82
N LYS A 25 19.33 1.97 -7.20
CA LYS A 25 20.22 2.62 -6.23
C LYS A 25 19.48 3.64 -5.36
N MET A 26 18.60 4.45 -5.93
CA MET A 26 17.81 5.40 -5.17
C MET A 26 16.88 4.69 -4.19
N ASN A 27 16.26 3.58 -4.61
CA ASN A 27 15.38 2.78 -3.75
C ASN A 27 16.13 2.16 -2.57
N GLU A 28 17.32 1.63 -2.80
CA GLU A 28 18.16 1.08 -1.72
C GLU A 28 18.53 2.17 -0.71
N GLU A 29 19.03 3.30 -1.20
CA GLU A 29 19.41 4.43 -0.34
C GLU A 29 18.23 4.91 0.53
N VAL A 30 17.01 5.01 -0.03
CA VAL A 30 15.80 5.38 0.74
C VAL A 30 15.38 4.29 1.72
N SER A 31 15.57 3.02 1.38
CA SER A 31 15.19 1.89 2.23
C SER A 31 16.07 1.77 3.47
N GLU A 32 17.33 2.23 3.38
CA GLU A 32 18.29 2.26 4.48
C GLU A 32 18.23 3.54 5.33
N GLU A 33 17.50 4.58 4.88
CA GLU A 33 17.32 5.82 5.64
C GLU A 33 16.63 5.54 6.99
N HIS A 34 17.07 6.25 8.03
CA HIS A 34 16.41 6.14 9.32
C HIS A 34 14.97 6.72 9.23
N PRO A 35 13.93 6.04 9.73
CA PRO A 35 12.54 6.42 9.45
C PRO A 35 12.10 7.83 9.88
N ASN A 36 12.78 8.43 10.86
CA ASN A 36 12.47 9.79 11.32
C ASN A 36 13.20 10.88 10.51
N ASP A 37 14.12 10.50 9.65
CA ASP A 37 14.98 11.44 8.95
C ASP A 37 14.30 11.90 7.66
N VAL A 38 14.60 13.12 7.24
CA VAL A 38 14.16 13.62 5.94
C VAL A 38 14.92 12.88 4.85
N SER A 39 14.19 12.36 3.86
CA SER A 39 14.82 11.63 2.76
C SER A 39 15.78 12.51 1.97
N LYS A 40 16.92 11.93 1.56
CA LYS A 40 17.89 12.57 0.65
C LYS A 40 17.24 12.97 -0.68
N TYR A 41 16.14 12.31 -1.06
CA TYR A 41 15.40 12.56 -2.29
C TYR A 41 14.10 13.34 -2.08
N GLN A 42 13.94 14.05 -0.95
CA GLN A 42 12.74 14.84 -0.64
C GLN A 42 12.35 15.79 -1.78
N ALA A 43 13.33 16.50 -2.37
CA ALA A 43 13.06 17.43 -3.46
C ALA A 43 12.51 16.72 -4.72
N ASN A 44 13.03 15.53 -5.04
CA ASN A 44 12.55 14.70 -6.14
C ASN A 44 11.11 14.22 -5.86
N ALA A 45 10.84 13.77 -4.63
CA ALA A 45 9.50 13.34 -4.22
C ALA A 45 8.49 14.49 -4.31
N ARG A 46 8.85 15.70 -3.85
CA ARG A 46 8.03 16.91 -3.97
C ARG A 46 7.69 17.22 -5.43
N ALA A 47 8.69 17.24 -6.31
CA ALA A 47 8.48 17.51 -7.74
C ALA A 47 7.60 16.44 -8.41
N PHE A 48 7.75 15.17 -8.02
CA PHE A 48 6.92 14.09 -8.53
C PHE A 48 5.47 14.20 -8.04
N LEU A 49 5.23 14.50 -6.76
CA LEU A 49 3.88 14.70 -6.21
C LEU A 49 3.16 15.89 -6.86
N GLN A 50 3.87 16.99 -7.13
CA GLN A 50 3.33 18.11 -7.91
C GLN A 50 2.93 17.68 -9.33
N SER A 51 3.73 16.81 -9.96
CA SER A 51 3.40 16.26 -11.29
C SER A 51 2.17 15.36 -11.25
N LEU A 52 2.01 14.57 -10.19
CA LEU A 52 0.82 13.74 -9.97
C LEU A 52 -0.43 14.59 -9.73
N GLU A 53 -0.33 15.68 -9.00
CA GLU A 53 -1.43 16.63 -8.76
C GLU A 53 -1.87 17.32 -10.06
N MET A 54 -0.92 17.80 -10.87
CA MET A 54 -1.25 18.36 -12.19
C MET A 54 -1.95 17.33 -13.07
N TYR A 55 -1.49 16.07 -13.03
CA TYR A 55 -2.10 14.99 -13.77
C TYR A 55 -3.51 14.63 -13.26
N SER A 56 -3.72 14.52 -11.95
CA SER A 56 -5.03 14.23 -11.36
C SER A 56 -6.05 15.31 -11.72
N ASN A 57 -5.63 16.57 -11.70
CA ASN A 57 -6.46 17.71 -12.09
C ASN A 57 -6.81 17.64 -13.60
N LYS A 58 -5.84 17.27 -14.45
CA LYS A 58 -6.05 17.13 -15.90
C LYS A 58 -7.10 16.07 -16.24
N ILE A 59 -7.12 14.94 -15.53
CA ILE A 59 -8.08 13.86 -15.76
C ILE A 59 -9.33 13.96 -14.87
N GLN A 60 -9.46 15.05 -14.10
CA GLN A 60 -10.60 15.34 -13.21
C GLN A 60 -10.90 14.20 -12.24
N LEU A 61 -9.87 13.69 -11.55
CA LEU A 61 -10.09 12.72 -10.48
C LEU A 61 -10.95 13.34 -9.36
N GLY A 62 -11.71 12.48 -8.68
CA GLY A 62 -12.53 12.89 -7.55
C GLY A 62 -11.73 13.46 -6.38
N PRO A 63 -12.39 14.22 -5.48
CA PRO A 63 -11.75 14.88 -4.35
C PRO A 63 -10.99 13.91 -3.42
N GLU A 64 -11.41 12.64 -3.33
CA GLU A 64 -10.74 11.60 -2.56
C GLU A 64 -9.27 11.41 -2.98
N TYR A 65 -8.94 11.61 -4.26
CA TYR A 65 -7.56 11.49 -4.74
C TYR A 65 -6.72 12.74 -4.43
N GLN A 66 -7.36 13.91 -4.31
CA GLN A 66 -6.69 15.14 -3.89
C GLN A 66 -6.33 15.07 -2.41
N GLU A 67 -7.23 14.53 -1.58
CA GLU A 67 -6.95 14.26 -0.17
C GLU A 67 -5.77 13.30 -0.01
N GLU A 68 -5.76 12.17 -0.73
CA GLU A 68 -4.63 11.23 -0.68
C GLU A 68 -3.30 11.84 -1.16
N LEU A 69 -3.33 12.70 -2.18
CA LEU A 69 -2.14 13.41 -2.63
C LEU A 69 -1.62 14.40 -1.58
N GLN A 70 -2.51 15.14 -0.92
CA GLN A 70 -2.15 16.04 0.17
C GLN A 70 -1.51 15.26 1.33
N ASP A 71 -2.11 14.13 1.70
CA ASP A 71 -1.60 13.22 2.72
C ASP A 71 -0.18 12.72 2.41
N LEU A 72 0.11 12.43 1.14
CA LEU A 72 1.44 12.04 0.69
C LEU A 72 2.44 13.20 0.70
N GLN A 73 2.00 14.41 0.31
CA GLN A 73 2.83 15.62 0.39
C GLN A 73 3.22 15.92 1.85
N ASP A 74 2.26 15.85 2.77
CA ASP A 74 2.50 16.07 4.20
C ASP A 74 3.52 15.06 4.77
N ARG A 75 3.50 13.81 4.29
CA ARG A 75 4.48 12.78 4.68
C ARG A 75 5.88 13.05 4.15
N VAL A 76 6.00 13.64 2.95
CA VAL A 76 7.30 14.05 2.39
C VAL A 76 7.88 15.22 3.18
N GLU A 77 7.05 16.15 3.65
CA GLU A 77 7.49 17.31 4.44
C GLU A 77 7.76 16.95 5.91
N ASN A 78 6.98 16.04 6.49
CA ASN A 78 7.13 15.59 7.87
C ASN A 78 7.30 14.06 7.96
N PRO A 79 8.57 13.57 7.99
CA PRO A 79 8.88 12.14 8.03
C PRO A 79 8.22 11.39 9.19
N LEU A 80 7.94 12.06 10.32
CA LEU A 80 7.30 11.44 11.49
C LEU A 80 5.88 10.93 11.21
N THR A 81 5.26 11.40 10.13
CA THR A 81 3.91 10.97 9.73
C THR A 81 3.91 9.75 8.82
N THR A 82 5.09 9.35 8.32
CA THR A 82 5.25 8.15 7.48
C THR A 82 4.92 6.87 8.25
N PRO A 83 4.49 5.80 7.55
CA PRO A 83 4.25 4.51 8.20
C PRO A 83 5.47 3.94 8.92
N SER A 84 6.67 4.09 8.35
CA SER A 84 7.92 3.60 8.94
C SER A 84 8.24 4.34 10.25
N ALA A 85 8.14 5.68 10.28
CA ALA A 85 8.32 6.45 11.50
C ALA A 85 7.30 6.08 12.58
N LYS A 86 6.03 5.94 12.20
CA LYS A 86 4.97 5.49 13.13
C LYS A 86 5.26 4.09 13.69
N LEU A 87 5.78 3.18 12.88
CA LEU A 87 6.11 1.82 13.32
C LEU A 87 7.23 1.81 14.36
N ILE A 88 8.29 2.59 14.18
CA ILE A 88 9.40 2.59 15.16
C ILE A 88 8.99 3.13 16.53
N THR A 89 7.92 3.92 16.63
CA THR A 89 7.35 4.33 17.94
C THR A 89 6.79 3.15 18.76
N HIS A 90 6.57 2.01 18.10
CA HIS A 90 6.09 0.77 18.72
C HIS A 90 7.20 -0.26 18.93
N LEU A 91 8.44 0.08 18.58
CA LEU A 91 9.58 -0.80 18.72
C LEU A 91 9.98 -0.89 20.20
N LYS A 92 10.14 -2.12 20.68
CA LYS A 92 10.55 -2.42 22.06
C LYS A 92 11.68 -3.44 22.00
N ASP A 93 12.83 -3.06 22.57
CA ASP A 93 14.02 -3.90 22.61
C ASP A 93 14.42 -4.46 21.22
N GLY A 94 14.33 -3.63 20.17
CA GLY A 94 14.66 -4.05 18.80
C GLY A 94 13.54 -4.81 18.06
N SER A 95 12.40 -5.06 18.70
CA SER A 95 11.33 -5.92 18.16
C SER A 95 9.99 -5.19 18.03
N LEU A 96 9.24 -5.52 16.98
CA LEU A 96 7.84 -5.13 16.78
C LEU A 96 6.85 -6.24 17.17
N GLU A 97 7.33 -7.35 17.74
CA GLU A 97 6.50 -8.53 18.04
C GLU A 97 5.29 -8.20 18.93
N GLU A 98 5.50 -7.44 20.01
CA GLU A 98 4.41 -7.05 20.92
C GLU A 98 3.33 -6.24 20.18
N TYR A 99 3.76 -5.30 19.34
CA TYR A 99 2.86 -4.49 18.52
C TYR A 99 2.12 -5.35 17.48
N ALA A 100 2.83 -6.24 16.80
CA ALA A 100 2.26 -7.14 15.81
C ALA A 100 1.19 -8.05 16.42
N ILE A 101 1.45 -8.66 17.59
CA ILE A 101 0.48 -9.48 18.31
C ILE A 101 -0.76 -8.66 18.68
N LYS A 102 -0.57 -7.42 19.18
CA LYS A 102 -1.68 -6.52 19.50
C LYS A 102 -2.55 -6.20 18.28
N ARG A 103 -1.93 -5.90 17.13
CA ARG A 103 -2.64 -5.63 15.87
C ARG A 103 -3.36 -6.88 15.35
N ALA A 104 -2.71 -8.04 15.39
CA ALA A 104 -3.28 -9.32 14.97
C ALA A 104 -4.54 -9.66 15.77
N LYS A 105 -4.49 -9.57 17.11
CA LYS A 105 -5.66 -9.77 17.98
C LYS A 105 -6.80 -8.80 17.65
N ARG A 106 -6.49 -7.53 17.42
CA ARG A 106 -7.49 -6.53 17.02
C ARG A 106 -8.14 -6.87 15.68
N TYR A 107 -7.36 -7.22 14.66
CA TYR A 107 -7.88 -7.60 13.36
C TYR A 107 -8.71 -8.88 13.43
N GLN A 108 -8.28 -9.87 14.21
CA GLN A 108 -9.06 -11.08 14.48
C GLN A 108 -10.42 -10.74 15.12
N GLN A 109 -10.42 -9.91 16.17
CA GLN A 109 -11.65 -9.48 16.83
C GLN A 109 -12.58 -8.72 15.86
N SER A 110 -12.04 -7.80 15.06
CA SER A 110 -12.83 -7.08 14.05
C SER A 110 -13.41 -8.01 12.98
N ALA A 111 -12.67 -9.03 12.55
CA ALA A 111 -13.17 -10.02 11.60
C ALA A 111 -14.33 -10.85 12.20
N LEU A 112 -14.26 -11.21 13.48
CA LEU A 112 -15.34 -11.91 14.19
C LEU A 112 -16.60 -11.05 14.39
N GLN A 113 -16.45 -9.73 14.46
CA GLN A 113 -17.56 -8.77 14.53
C GLN A 113 -18.11 -8.37 13.15
N SER A 114 -17.55 -8.90 12.06
CA SER A 114 -18.07 -8.62 10.72
C SER A 114 -19.49 -9.17 10.57
N ILE A 115 -20.29 -8.54 9.71
CA ILE A 115 -21.71 -8.89 9.49
C ILE A 115 -21.88 -10.33 8.98
N ARG A 116 -20.82 -10.91 8.40
CA ARG A 116 -20.74 -12.31 7.96
C ARG A 116 -19.46 -12.95 8.49
N PRO A 117 -19.37 -13.25 9.79
CA PRO A 117 -18.21 -13.94 10.31
C PRO A 117 -18.25 -15.37 9.77
N PHE A 118 -17.11 -15.85 9.28
CA PHE A 118 -16.99 -17.25 8.86
C PHE A 118 -17.08 -18.16 10.10
N LYS A 119 -18.11 -19.00 10.16
CA LYS A 119 -18.40 -19.90 11.30
C LYS A 119 -17.96 -21.34 11.08
N GLY A 120 -17.35 -21.65 9.92
CA GLY A 120 -17.05 -23.02 9.52
C GLY A 120 -16.06 -23.76 10.43
N PHE A 121 -15.27 -23.05 11.23
CA PHE A 121 -14.37 -23.67 12.22
C PHE A 121 -15.05 -24.02 13.56
N GLU A 122 -16.25 -23.48 13.82
CA GLU A 122 -16.99 -23.75 15.06
C GLU A 122 -17.85 -25.02 14.96
N SER A 123 -18.22 -25.44 13.74
CA SER A 123 -19.17 -26.52 13.51
C SER A 123 -18.54 -27.91 13.38
N ASN A 124 -17.20 -28.06 13.47
CA ASN A 124 -16.47 -29.29 13.10
C ASN A 124 -16.91 -29.86 11.73
N ALA A 125 -17.45 -29.01 10.85
CA ALA A 125 -17.89 -29.43 9.54
C ALA A 125 -16.67 -29.66 8.64
N GLU A 126 -16.61 -30.82 8.00
CA GLU A 126 -15.64 -31.08 6.92
C GLU A 126 -16.06 -30.24 5.71
N LEU A 127 -15.56 -29.01 5.64
CA LEU A 127 -15.79 -28.12 4.51
C LEU A 127 -14.81 -28.44 3.39
N THR A 128 -15.33 -28.64 2.19
CA THR A 128 -14.47 -28.75 1.00
C THR A 128 -13.85 -27.39 0.66
N ALA A 129 -12.80 -27.38 -0.16
CA ALA A 129 -12.18 -26.13 -0.61
C ALA A 129 -13.19 -25.18 -1.30
N ASN A 130 -14.17 -25.72 -2.03
CA ASN A 130 -15.22 -24.94 -2.68
C ASN A 130 -16.21 -24.35 -1.67
N ASP A 131 -16.51 -25.07 -0.59
CA ASP A 131 -17.39 -24.59 0.48
C ASP A 131 -16.71 -23.47 1.27
N LEU A 132 -15.41 -23.62 1.56
CA LEU A 132 -14.58 -22.59 2.17
C LEU A 132 -14.53 -21.32 1.32
N GLU A 133 -14.27 -21.45 0.02
CA GLU A 133 -14.27 -20.31 -0.91
C GLU A 133 -15.62 -19.57 -0.88
N LYS A 134 -16.71 -20.31 -0.98
CA LYS A 134 -18.05 -19.72 -0.97
C LYS A 134 -18.37 -19.06 0.36
N GLU A 135 -18.05 -19.69 1.49
CA GLU A 135 -18.41 -19.14 2.80
C GLU A 135 -17.52 -17.97 3.22
N LEU A 136 -16.23 -17.97 2.85
CA LEU A 136 -15.31 -16.89 3.16
C LEU A 136 -15.52 -15.66 2.28
N PHE A 137 -15.92 -15.85 1.01
CA PHE A 137 -15.88 -14.76 0.05
C PHE A 137 -17.18 -14.44 -0.70
N LYS A 138 -18.29 -15.14 -0.41
CA LYS A 138 -19.57 -14.87 -1.07
C LYS A 138 -20.05 -13.45 -0.80
N GLY A 139 -20.11 -12.67 -1.88
CA GLY A 139 -20.56 -11.28 -1.88
C GLY A 139 -19.47 -10.24 -1.59
N SER A 140 -18.21 -10.65 -1.39
CA SER A 140 -17.05 -9.74 -1.32
C SER A 140 -16.12 -9.89 -2.52
N TRP A 141 -15.66 -11.10 -2.85
CA TRP A 141 -14.75 -11.37 -3.99
C TRP A 141 -14.62 -12.88 -4.27
N GLU A 142 -14.95 -13.40 -5.45
CA GLU A 142 -14.91 -14.86 -5.69
C GLU A 142 -13.61 -15.29 -6.42
N PRO A 143 -12.67 -16.02 -5.77
CA PRO A 143 -11.41 -16.49 -6.36
C PRO A 143 -11.59 -17.58 -7.43
N GLY A 144 -12.10 -17.18 -8.60
CA GLY A 144 -12.22 -18.05 -9.78
C GLY A 144 -12.86 -17.34 -10.96
N LYS A 145 -13.73 -16.37 -10.70
CA LYS A 145 -14.42 -15.58 -11.74
C LYS A 145 -13.56 -14.48 -12.38
N ALA A 146 -12.34 -14.24 -11.88
CA ALA A 146 -11.42 -13.30 -12.48
C ALA A 146 -10.89 -13.73 -13.87
N LYS A 147 -11.05 -15.02 -14.24
CA LYS A 147 -10.60 -15.54 -15.54
C LYS A 147 -11.64 -15.43 -16.67
N ASP A 148 -12.89 -15.07 -16.36
CA ASP A 148 -14.01 -15.13 -17.31
C ASP A 148 -14.49 -13.76 -17.81
N LYS A 149 -13.77 -12.67 -17.50
CA LYS A 149 -14.01 -11.37 -18.14
C LYS A 149 -13.03 -11.18 -19.31
N LYS A 150 -13.34 -11.85 -20.43
CA LYS A 150 -12.90 -11.45 -21.77
C LYS A 150 -13.99 -10.66 -22.46
#